data_AF-X1CC96-F1
#
_entry.id   AF-X1CC96-F1
#
_cell.length_a   1.000
_cell.length_b   1.000
_cell.length_c   1.000
_cell.angle_alpha   90.00
_cell.angle_beta   90.00
_cell.angle_gamma   90.00
#
_symmetry.space_group_name_H-M   'P 1'
#
loop_
_entity.id
_entity.type
_entity.pdbx_description
1 polymer ?
#
loop_
_entity_poly.entity_id
_entity_poly.type
_entity_poly.pdbx_seq_one_letter_code
_entity_poly.pdbx_strand_id
1 'polypeptide(L)'
;AADIAQICRRLDGMPLALELAAARVRVMSPEQISARLDDQFSLLTGGARTALPRQRTLQATIEWSYQLLDEDEQAVFQSLSVFVGGFAPEGAEQVAGTDQITGFAVTDLVHRLVDKSLVVAGEEPDGSIRYRLLETIRQFAADELVKSGRANDVRHRHARAFAALVIAQEQSLQTDEHGMDVLTVEHDNIRTALRWSLDIGDVDTVTDIAATMGRYWVLRGLSIEGMDWLLEVLDLIPDTDTPKRATILKFLARLLYLTGAYARAQDEAERAYNMAR
;
A
#
# COMPACT_ATOMS: atom_id res chain seq x y z
N ALA A 1 -35.88 -15.86 -9.78
CA ALA A 1 -36.12 -14.46 -10.19
C ALA A 1 -36.45 -13.55 -9.01
N ALA A 2 -37.34 -13.98 -8.09
CA ALA A 2 -37.66 -13.23 -6.88
C ALA A 2 -36.43 -12.96 -6.00
N ASP A 3 -35.57 -13.96 -5.77
CA ASP A 3 -34.37 -13.82 -4.93
C ASP A 3 -33.35 -12.85 -5.52
N ILE A 4 -33.14 -12.89 -6.85
CA ILE A 4 -32.26 -11.94 -7.55
C ILE A 4 -32.78 -10.51 -7.37
N ALA A 5 -34.08 -10.28 -7.54
CA ALA A 5 -34.67 -8.97 -7.32
C ALA A 5 -34.57 -8.51 -5.84
N GLN A 6 -34.62 -9.46 -4.89
CA GLN A 6 -34.45 -9.19 -3.47
C GLN A 6 -33.00 -8.83 -3.12
N ILE A 7 -32.01 -9.54 -3.67
CA ILE A 7 -30.59 -9.20 -3.58
C ILE A 7 -30.36 -7.78 -4.12
N CYS A 8 -30.82 -7.48 -5.34
CA CYS A 8 -30.62 -6.15 -5.92
C CYS A 8 -31.21 -5.02 -5.07
N ARG A 9 -32.39 -5.23 -4.49
CA ARG A 9 -33.01 -4.27 -3.58
C ARG A 9 -32.20 -4.08 -2.29
N ARG A 10 -31.72 -5.16 -1.68
CA ARG A 10 -30.94 -5.10 -0.43
C ARG A 10 -29.60 -4.44 -0.58
N LEU A 11 -28.96 -4.65 -1.72
CA LEU A 11 -27.69 -4.05 -2.05
C LEU A 11 -27.83 -2.61 -2.56
N ASP A 12 -29.03 -2.02 -2.48
CA ASP A 12 -29.37 -0.67 -2.95
C ASP A 12 -28.96 -0.40 -4.42
N GLY A 13 -28.84 -1.45 -5.23
CA GLY A 13 -28.31 -1.36 -6.60
C GLY A 13 -26.85 -0.92 -6.70
N MET A 14 -26.07 -0.95 -5.62
CA MET A 14 -24.68 -0.50 -5.63
C MET A 14 -23.80 -1.45 -6.46
N PRO A 15 -23.09 -0.97 -7.49
CA PRO A 15 -22.32 -1.82 -8.40
C PRO A 15 -21.35 -2.75 -7.68
N LEU A 16 -20.51 -2.23 -6.78
CA LEU A 16 -19.51 -3.04 -6.07
C LEU A 16 -20.15 -4.10 -5.16
N ALA A 17 -21.25 -3.77 -4.47
CA ALA A 17 -21.92 -4.75 -3.62
C ALA A 17 -22.56 -5.86 -4.46
N LEU A 18 -23.12 -5.50 -5.62
CA LEU A 18 -23.62 -6.45 -6.60
C LEU A 18 -22.51 -7.34 -7.17
N GLU A 19 -21.33 -6.78 -7.46
CA GLU A 19 -20.16 -7.53 -7.91
C GLU A 19 -19.73 -8.57 -6.85
N LEU A 20 -19.56 -8.15 -5.60
CA LEU A 20 -19.21 -9.04 -4.49
C LEU A 20 -20.24 -10.15 -4.28
N ALA A 21 -21.53 -9.84 -4.40
CA ALA A 21 -22.60 -10.85 -4.31
C ALA A 21 -22.63 -11.78 -5.53
N ALA A 22 -22.44 -11.25 -6.74
CA ALA A 22 -22.40 -12.02 -7.97
C ALA A 22 -21.24 -13.02 -7.99
N ALA A 23 -20.08 -12.64 -7.44
CA ALA A 23 -18.93 -13.53 -7.29
C ALA A 23 -19.26 -14.81 -6.48
N ARG A 24 -20.30 -14.78 -5.61
CA ARG A 24 -20.71 -15.93 -4.79
C ARG A 24 -21.63 -16.92 -5.47
N VAL A 25 -22.19 -16.59 -6.64
CA VAL A 25 -23.13 -17.46 -7.36
C VAL A 25 -22.49 -18.80 -7.78
N ARG A 26 -21.15 -18.86 -7.88
CA ARG A 26 -20.42 -20.11 -8.17
C ARG A 26 -20.51 -21.15 -7.03
N VAL A 27 -20.73 -20.71 -5.80
CA VAL A 27 -20.69 -21.56 -4.60
C VAL A 27 -21.98 -21.51 -3.77
N MET A 28 -22.90 -20.60 -4.07
CA MET A 28 -24.16 -20.42 -3.36
C MET A 28 -25.31 -20.11 -4.33
N SER A 29 -26.50 -20.61 -4.01
CA SER A 29 -27.71 -20.26 -4.77
C SER A 29 -28.15 -18.81 -4.47
N PRO A 30 -28.90 -18.15 -5.37
CA PRO A 30 -29.46 -16.82 -5.11
C PRO A 30 -30.33 -16.75 -3.84
N GLU A 31 -31.04 -17.84 -3.49
CA GLU A 31 -31.80 -17.94 -2.26
C GLU A 31 -30.89 -17.87 -1.02
N GLN A 32 -29.80 -18.66 -1.01
CA GLN A 32 -28.82 -18.66 0.08
C GLN A 32 -28.11 -17.31 0.23
N ILE A 33 -27.78 -16.65 -0.89
CA ILE A 33 -27.19 -15.31 -0.89
C ILE A 33 -28.17 -14.30 -0.28
N SER A 34 -29.44 -14.33 -0.71
CA SER A 34 -30.50 -13.45 -0.19
C SER A 34 -30.65 -13.60 1.33
N ALA A 35 -30.75 -14.84 1.83
CA ALA A 35 -30.90 -15.12 3.26
C ALA A 35 -29.69 -14.67 4.10
N ARG A 36 -28.46 -14.87 3.61
CA ARG A 36 -27.25 -14.46 4.33
C ARG A 36 -27.07 -12.95 4.40
N LEU A 37 -27.42 -12.25 3.33
CA LEU A 37 -27.43 -10.79 3.34
C LEU A 37 -28.39 -10.28 4.44
N ASP A 38 -29.57 -10.86 4.55
CA ASP A 38 -30.55 -10.53 5.60
C ASP A 38 -29.98 -10.58 7.02
N ASP A 39 -29.30 -11.68 7.34
CA ASP A 39 -28.71 -11.88 8.66
C ASP A 39 -27.68 -10.79 8.97
N GLN A 40 -26.83 -10.46 7.99
CA GLN A 40 -25.77 -9.48 8.16
C GLN A 40 -26.29 -8.04 8.29
N PHE A 41 -27.29 -7.66 7.50
CA PHE A 41 -27.98 -6.37 7.64
C PHE A 41 -28.70 -6.24 8.98
N SER A 42 -29.27 -7.33 9.48
CA SER A 42 -29.91 -7.38 10.79
C SER A 42 -28.91 -7.20 11.94
N LEU A 43 -27.69 -7.73 11.80
CA LEU A 43 -26.62 -7.54 12.78
C LEU A 43 -26.13 -6.07 12.83
N LEU A 44 -25.98 -5.42 11.66
CA LEU A 44 -25.47 -4.04 11.57
C LEU A 44 -26.48 -2.97 11.98
N THR A 45 -27.79 -3.24 11.85
CA THR A 45 -28.85 -2.33 12.31
C THR A 45 -28.89 -2.22 13.85
N GLY A 46 -28.31 -3.19 14.57
CA GLY A 46 -28.13 -3.14 16.03
C GLY A 46 -26.96 -2.28 16.53
N GLY A 47 -25.87 -2.14 15.74
CA GLY A 47 -24.59 -1.59 16.23
C GLY A 47 -24.19 -0.20 15.70
N ALA A 48 -24.53 0.17 14.46
CA ALA A 48 -24.02 1.39 13.82
C ALA A 48 -25.16 2.34 13.42
N ARG A 49 -25.67 3.16 14.35
CA ARG A 49 -26.78 4.11 14.10
C ARG A 49 -26.38 5.39 13.35
N THR A 50 -25.09 5.67 13.16
CA THR A 50 -24.59 6.98 12.66
C THR A 50 -24.12 7.00 11.20
N ALA A 51 -23.83 5.87 10.55
CA ALA A 51 -23.39 5.85 9.14
C ALA A 51 -24.57 5.99 8.15
N LEU A 52 -24.34 6.50 6.93
CA LEU A 52 -25.40 6.55 5.92
C LEU A 52 -25.82 5.13 5.48
N PRO A 53 -27.12 4.88 5.15
CA PRO A 53 -27.62 3.54 4.82
C PRO A 53 -26.78 2.79 3.78
N ARG A 54 -26.38 3.47 2.69
CA ARG A 54 -25.56 2.90 1.61
C ARG A 54 -24.15 2.46 2.05
N GLN A 55 -23.53 3.21 2.96
CA GLN A 55 -22.21 2.84 3.49
C GLN A 55 -22.30 1.58 4.35
N ARG A 56 -23.37 1.44 5.15
CA ARG A 56 -23.63 0.22 5.92
C ARG A 56 -23.82 -0.98 4.99
N THR A 57 -24.57 -0.81 3.90
CA THR A 57 -24.77 -1.85 2.90
C THR A 57 -23.46 -2.33 2.29
N LEU A 58 -22.57 -1.41 1.94
CA LEU A 58 -21.29 -1.80 1.36
C LEU A 58 -20.40 -2.50 2.40
N GLN A 59 -20.33 -1.96 3.62
CA GLN A 59 -19.55 -2.54 4.71
C GLN A 59 -20.05 -3.93 5.08
N ALA A 60 -21.38 -4.14 5.16
CA ALA A 60 -22.01 -5.44 5.35
C ALA A 60 -21.57 -6.46 4.30
N THR A 61 -21.58 -6.03 3.03
CA THR A 61 -21.27 -6.92 1.90
C THR A 61 -19.78 -7.31 1.88
N ILE A 62 -18.90 -6.37 2.24
CA ILE A 62 -17.46 -6.62 2.37
C ILE A 62 -17.19 -7.57 3.55
N GLU A 63 -17.77 -7.28 4.72
CA GLU A 63 -17.62 -8.13 5.91
C GLU A 63 -18.11 -9.55 5.66
N TRP A 64 -19.24 -9.70 4.97
CA TRP A 64 -19.74 -11.00 4.54
C TRP A 64 -18.75 -11.74 3.64
N SER A 65 -18.23 -11.01 2.64
CA SER A 65 -17.29 -11.53 1.66
C SER A 65 -15.99 -11.99 2.31
N TYR A 66 -15.57 -11.29 3.35
CA TYR A 66 -14.42 -11.60 4.18
C TYR A 66 -14.66 -12.84 5.07
N GLN A 67 -15.82 -12.96 5.71
CA GLN A 67 -16.16 -14.14 6.55
C GLN A 67 -16.23 -15.46 5.75
N LEU A 68 -16.31 -15.39 4.42
CA LEU A 68 -16.29 -16.56 3.53
C LEU A 68 -14.88 -16.94 3.07
N LEU A 69 -13.85 -16.19 3.47
CA LEU A 69 -12.46 -16.53 3.20
C LEU A 69 -11.96 -17.57 4.19
N ASP A 70 -11.11 -18.48 3.73
CA ASP A 70 -10.34 -19.34 4.62
C ASP A 70 -9.26 -18.54 5.38
N GLU A 71 -8.62 -19.15 6.38
CA GLU A 71 -7.68 -18.46 7.27
C GLU A 71 -6.48 -17.87 6.50
N ASP A 72 -5.96 -18.59 5.51
CA ASP A 72 -4.83 -18.15 4.69
C ASP A 72 -5.23 -16.98 3.78
N GLU A 73 -6.43 -17.05 3.17
CA GLU A 73 -6.99 -15.98 2.37
C GLU A 73 -7.24 -14.71 3.19
N GLN A 74 -7.77 -14.84 4.42
CA GLN A 74 -7.92 -13.71 5.33
C GLN A 74 -6.56 -13.12 5.67
N ALA A 75 -5.56 -13.96 5.97
CA ALA A 75 -4.23 -13.51 6.33
C ALA A 75 -3.56 -12.72 5.21
N VAL A 76 -3.62 -13.22 3.98
CA VAL A 76 -3.11 -12.53 2.79
C VAL A 76 -3.91 -11.26 2.51
N PHE A 77 -5.24 -11.33 2.47
CA PHE A 77 -6.11 -10.18 2.21
C PHE A 77 -5.85 -9.00 3.16
N GLN A 78 -5.76 -9.27 4.46
CA GLN A 78 -5.38 -8.28 5.48
C GLN A 78 -4.01 -7.69 5.18
N SER A 79 -3.03 -8.52 4.81
CA SER A 79 -1.65 -8.10 4.59
C SER A 79 -1.52 -7.18 3.37
N LEU A 80 -2.31 -7.41 2.32
CA LEU A 80 -2.33 -6.57 1.11
C LEU A 80 -2.85 -5.14 1.36
N SER A 81 -3.49 -4.87 2.50
CA SER A 81 -4.03 -3.55 2.84
C SER A 81 -2.98 -2.44 2.99
N VAL A 82 -1.71 -2.82 3.21
CA VAL A 82 -0.60 -1.89 3.37
C VAL A 82 -0.17 -1.22 2.06
N PHE A 83 -0.51 -1.82 0.91
CA PHE A 83 -0.19 -1.24 -0.40
C PHE A 83 -1.13 -0.10 -0.75
N VAL A 84 -0.58 0.98 -1.31
CA VAL A 84 -1.28 2.14 -1.83
C VAL A 84 -1.03 2.24 -3.34
N GLY A 85 -2.10 2.33 -4.13
CA GLY A 85 -1.98 2.39 -5.59
C GLY A 85 -1.71 1.03 -6.27
N GLY A 86 -1.76 -0.07 -5.50
CA GLY A 86 -1.61 -1.44 -6.01
C GLY A 86 -0.24 -2.03 -5.76
N PHE A 87 -0.01 -3.22 -6.33
CA PHE A 87 1.20 -4.00 -6.15
C PHE A 87 1.39 -5.01 -7.29
N ALA A 88 2.66 -5.31 -7.58
CA ALA A 88 3.06 -6.42 -8.42
C ALA A 88 2.95 -7.77 -7.67
N PRO A 89 2.88 -8.92 -8.37
CA PRO A 89 2.88 -10.24 -7.73
C PRO A 89 4.03 -10.43 -6.72
N GLU A 90 5.24 -10.04 -7.09
CA GLU A 90 6.44 -10.17 -6.26
C GLU A 90 6.34 -9.34 -4.97
N GLY A 91 5.67 -8.18 -5.04
CA GLY A 91 5.39 -7.35 -3.87
C GLY A 91 4.47 -8.07 -2.88
N ALA A 92 3.40 -8.70 -3.38
CA ALA A 92 2.50 -9.49 -2.55
C ALA A 92 3.25 -10.63 -1.84
N GLU A 93 4.13 -11.34 -2.55
CA GLU A 93 4.93 -12.43 -1.99
C GLU A 93 5.85 -11.96 -0.85
N GLN A 94 6.52 -10.82 -1.03
CA GLN A 94 7.42 -10.25 -0.02
C GLN A 94 6.69 -9.77 1.24
N VAL A 95 5.46 -9.28 1.10
CA VAL A 95 4.71 -8.64 2.20
C VAL A 95 3.76 -9.61 2.90
N ALA A 96 3.02 -10.40 2.13
CA ALA A 96 2.04 -11.35 2.64
C ALA A 96 2.63 -12.75 2.89
N GLY A 97 3.83 -13.05 2.37
CA GLY A 97 4.54 -14.29 2.63
C GLY A 97 4.92 -14.45 4.10
N THR A 98 4.90 -15.70 4.56
CA THR A 98 5.30 -16.12 5.91
C THR A 98 6.03 -17.46 5.85
N ASP A 99 6.55 -17.96 6.98
CA ASP A 99 7.16 -19.30 7.04
C ASP A 99 6.18 -20.42 6.66
N GLN A 100 4.87 -20.18 6.81
CA GLN A 100 3.79 -21.14 6.51
C GLN A 100 3.21 -20.95 5.10
N ILE A 101 3.22 -19.73 4.57
CA ILE A 101 2.69 -19.38 3.26
C ILE A 101 3.83 -18.85 2.39
N THR A 102 4.34 -19.69 1.50
CA THR A 102 5.48 -19.37 0.62
C THR A 102 5.02 -18.74 -0.71
N GLY A 103 5.94 -18.16 -1.48
CA GLY A 103 5.67 -17.30 -2.66
C GLY A 103 4.53 -17.78 -3.58
N PHE A 104 4.66 -18.98 -4.18
CA PHE A 104 3.61 -19.51 -5.06
C PHE A 104 2.24 -19.64 -4.38
N ALA A 105 2.20 -19.98 -3.10
CA ALA A 105 0.95 -20.07 -2.35
C ALA A 105 0.31 -18.68 -2.15
N VAL A 106 1.11 -17.62 -1.97
CA VAL A 106 0.61 -16.23 -1.89
C VAL A 106 -0.02 -15.82 -3.22
N THR A 107 0.66 -16.06 -4.34
CA THR A 107 0.13 -15.70 -5.66
C THR A 107 -1.18 -16.45 -5.98
N ASP A 108 -1.28 -17.73 -5.64
CA ASP A 108 -2.53 -18.50 -5.75
C ASP A 108 -3.65 -17.95 -4.84
N LEU A 109 -3.32 -17.50 -3.62
CA LEU A 109 -4.26 -16.83 -2.73
C LEU A 109 -4.75 -15.50 -3.31
N VAL A 110 -3.86 -14.70 -3.91
CA VAL A 110 -4.24 -13.45 -4.60
C VAL A 110 -5.20 -13.74 -5.75
N HIS A 111 -4.94 -14.78 -6.57
CA HIS A 111 -5.86 -15.19 -7.63
C HIS A 111 -7.24 -15.58 -7.09
N ARG A 112 -7.31 -16.31 -5.98
CA ARG A 112 -8.59 -16.63 -5.33
C ARG A 112 -9.32 -15.38 -4.83
N LEU A 113 -8.60 -14.37 -4.33
CA LEU A 113 -9.18 -13.08 -3.95
C LEU A 113 -9.69 -12.28 -5.16
N VAL A 114 -9.05 -12.39 -6.32
CA VAL A 114 -9.53 -11.83 -7.59
C VAL A 114 -10.83 -12.52 -8.03
N ASP A 115 -10.88 -13.85 -7.99
CA ASP A 115 -12.10 -14.61 -8.29
C ASP A 115 -13.28 -14.25 -7.37
N LYS A 116 -12.98 -13.79 -6.15
CA LYS A 116 -13.96 -13.33 -5.14
C LYS A 116 -14.23 -11.82 -5.20
N SER A 117 -13.67 -11.12 -6.19
CA SER A 117 -13.81 -9.67 -6.41
C SER A 117 -13.35 -8.80 -5.22
N LEU A 118 -12.44 -9.31 -4.39
CA LEU A 118 -11.81 -8.56 -3.30
C LEU A 118 -10.50 -7.88 -3.74
N VAL A 119 -9.90 -8.39 -4.81
CA VAL A 119 -8.73 -7.81 -5.48
C VAL A 119 -9.08 -7.62 -6.96
N VAL A 120 -8.59 -6.53 -7.56
CA VAL A 120 -8.72 -6.26 -8.99
C VAL A 120 -7.37 -6.46 -9.64
N ALA A 121 -7.32 -7.25 -10.71
CA ALA A 121 -6.15 -7.35 -11.58
C ALA A 121 -6.30 -6.40 -12.77
N GLY A 122 -5.24 -5.65 -13.10
CA GLY A 122 -5.13 -4.82 -14.28
C GLY A 122 -3.85 -5.13 -15.04
N GLU A 123 -3.87 -4.91 -16.35
CA GLU A 123 -2.68 -4.99 -17.20
C GLU A 123 -2.10 -3.58 -17.37
N GLU A 124 -0.80 -3.45 -17.09
CA GLU A 124 -0.04 -2.22 -17.29
C GLU A 124 0.40 -2.08 -18.76
N PRO A 125 0.79 -0.88 -19.22
CA PRO A 125 1.19 -0.65 -20.62
C PRO A 125 2.34 -1.53 -21.13
N ASP A 126 3.16 -2.05 -20.22
CA ASP A 126 4.27 -2.96 -20.52
C ASP A 126 3.87 -4.45 -20.55
N GLY A 127 2.58 -4.75 -20.35
CA GLY A 127 2.04 -6.10 -20.30
C GLY A 127 2.19 -6.79 -18.94
N SER A 128 2.73 -6.11 -17.93
CA SER A 128 2.79 -6.64 -16.57
C SER A 128 1.41 -6.56 -15.89
N ILE A 129 1.20 -7.40 -14.88
CA ILE A 129 -0.05 -7.41 -14.09
C ILE A 129 0.15 -6.61 -12.83
N ARG A 130 -0.76 -5.66 -12.57
CA ARG A 130 -0.86 -4.92 -11.31
C ARG A 130 -2.15 -5.26 -10.60
N TYR A 131 -2.05 -5.70 -9.36
CA TYR A 131 -3.19 -5.93 -8.49
C TYR A 131 -3.48 -4.70 -7.65
N ARG A 132 -4.75 -4.49 -7.29
CA ARG A 132 -5.16 -3.42 -6.37
C ARG A 132 -6.40 -3.80 -5.57
N LEU A 133 -6.49 -3.28 -4.36
CA LEU A 133 -7.73 -3.26 -3.60
C LEU A 133 -8.45 -1.95 -3.90
N LEU A 134 -9.78 -1.99 -4.01
CA LEU A 134 -10.58 -0.77 -3.97
C LEU A 134 -10.45 -0.13 -2.59
N GLU A 135 -10.41 1.20 -2.53
CA GLU A 135 -10.07 1.92 -1.30
C GLU A 135 -10.94 1.54 -0.10
N THR A 136 -12.24 1.31 -0.32
CA THR A 136 -13.17 0.85 0.73
C THR A 136 -12.85 -0.55 1.23
N ILE A 137 -12.46 -1.46 0.33
CA ILE A 137 -12.04 -2.83 0.67
C ILE A 137 -10.68 -2.80 1.37
N ARG A 138 -9.75 -1.96 0.91
CA ARG A 138 -8.43 -1.75 1.50
C ARG A 138 -8.53 -1.26 2.93
N GLN A 139 -9.40 -0.28 3.21
CA GLN A 139 -9.63 0.23 4.56
C GLN A 139 -10.19 -0.85 5.49
N PHE A 140 -11.18 -1.63 5.02
CA PHE A 140 -11.69 -2.76 5.78
C PHE A 140 -10.58 -3.79 6.10
N ALA A 141 -9.77 -4.16 5.10
CA ALA A 141 -8.66 -5.09 5.28
C ALA A 141 -7.60 -4.55 6.26
N ALA A 142 -7.35 -3.24 6.27
CA ALA A 142 -6.45 -2.59 7.21
C ALA A 142 -6.98 -2.64 8.65
N ASP A 143 -8.28 -2.44 8.85
CA ASP A 143 -8.91 -2.56 10.17
C ASP A 143 -8.81 -4.01 10.69
N GLU A 144 -9.04 -5.00 9.84
CA GLU A 144 -8.88 -6.42 10.18
C GLU A 144 -7.40 -6.80 10.44
N LEU A 145 -6.45 -6.21 9.70
CA LEU A 145 -5.02 -6.40 9.95
C LEU A 145 -4.61 -5.88 11.34
N VAL A 146 -5.18 -4.76 11.78
CA VAL A 146 -4.95 -4.24 13.14
C VAL A 146 -5.55 -5.20 14.18
N LYS A 147 -6.78 -5.67 13.97
CA LYS A 147 -7.45 -6.61 14.89
C LYS A 147 -6.72 -7.95 15.02
N SER A 148 -6.05 -8.42 13.97
CA SER A 148 -5.26 -9.66 14.01
C SER A 148 -3.95 -9.53 14.78
N GLY A 149 -3.53 -8.31 15.14
CA GLY A 149 -2.28 -8.04 15.85
C GLY A 149 -1.01 -8.15 14.98
N ARG A 150 -1.15 -8.42 13.68
CA ARG A 150 -0.01 -8.60 12.74
C ARG A 150 0.40 -7.32 12.01
N ALA A 151 -0.27 -6.20 12.25
CA ALA A 151 -0.07 -4.96 11.49
C ALA A 151 1.39 -4.47 11.47
N ASN A 152 2.07 -4.47 12.61
CA ASN A 152 3.46 -3.99 12.70
C ASN A 152 4.42 -4.85 11.88
N ASP A 153 4.26 -6.18 11.97
CA ASP A 153 5.08 -7.15 11.26
C ASP A 153 4.91 -7.04 9.72
N VAL A 154 3.66 -6.96 9.25
CA VAL A 154 3.36 -6.76 7.82
C VAL A 154 3.92 -5.42 7.32
N ARG A 155 3.72 -4.32 8.07
CA ARG A 155 4.23 -2.99 7.69
C ARG A 155 5.75 -2.94 7.67
N HIS A 156 6.42 -3.66 8.58
CA HIS A 156 7.87 -3.79 8.60
C HIS A 156 8.37 -4.58 7.37
N ARG A 157 7.73 -5.69 6.98
CA ARG A 157 8.05 -6.38 5.73
C ARG A 157 7.85 -5.47 4.51
N HIS A 158 6.75 -4.74 4.45
CA HIS A 158 6.49 -3.75 3.41
C HIS A 158 7.58 -2.68 3.34
N ALA A 159 7.96 -2.08 4.47
CA ALA A 159 9.01 -1.07 4.49
C ALA A 159 10.35 -1.60 3.97
N ARG A 160 10.73 -2.82 4.38
CA ARG A 160 11.97 -3.46 3.89
C ARG A 160 11.91 -3.83 2.42
N ALA A 161 10.77 -4.30 1.92
CA ALA A 161 10.55 -4.60 0.52
C ALA A 161 10.76 -3.34 -0.34
N PHE A 162 10.17 -2.21 0.04
CA PHE A 162 10.30 -0.96 -0.70
C PHE A 162 11.66 -0.29 -0.54
N ALA A 163 12.34 -0.45 0.60
CA ALA A 163 13.74 -0.04 0.72
C ALA A 163 14.64 -0.85 -0.22
N ALA A 164 14.48 -2.18 -0.26
CA ALA A 164 15.23 -3.04 -1.19
C ALA A 164 14.93 -2.70 -2.65
N LEU A 165 13.67 -2.43 -3.00
CA LEU A 165 13.26 -1.99 -4.34
C LEU A 165 13.96 -0.68 -4.72
N VAL A 166 13.92 0.32 -3.84
CA VAL A 166 14.55 1.62 -4.08
C VAL A 166 16.06 1.47 -4.29
N ILE A 167 16.75 0.71 -3.44
CA ILE A 167 18.19 0.44 -3.58
C ILE A 167 18.49 -0.26 -4.91
N ALA A 168 17.67 -1.24 -5.31
CA ALA A 168 17.87 -1.96 -6.56
C ALA A 168 17.81 -1.04 -7.80
N GLN A 169 17.10 0.10 -7.71
CA GLN A 169 17.02 1.09 -8.80
C GLN A 169 18.16 2.11 -8.79
N GLU A 170 19.06 2.12 -7.80
CA GLU A 170 20.08 3.16 -7.66
C GLU A 170 20.95 3.32 -8.91
N GLN A 171 21.36 2.20 -9.52
CA GLN A 171 22.16 2.20 -10.75
C GLN A 171 21.35 2.65 -11.97
N SER A 172 20.14 2.11 -12.15
CA SER A 172 19.26 2.46 -13.28
C SER A 172 18.88 3.93 -13.28
N LEU A 173 18.67 4.56 -12.12
CA LEU A 173 18.47 6.01 -12.01
C LEU A 173 19.63 6.86 -12.54
N GLN A 174 20.82 6.26 -12.70
CA GLN A 174 21.99 6.93 -13.28
C GLN A 174 22.14 6.68 -14.77
N THR A 175 21.68 5.53 -15.26
CA THR A 175 22.01 5.02 -16.60
C THR A 175 20.86 5.03 -17.58
N ASP A 176 19.62 4.95 -17.12
CA ASP A 176 18.43 4.80 -17.97
C ASP A 176 17.15 5.39 -17.33
N GLU A 177 16.03 5.31 -18.05
CA GLU A 177 14.72 5.78 -17.59
C GLU A 177 13.95 4.72 -16.79
N HIS A 178 14.34 3.43 -16.86
CA HIS A 178 13.59 2.33 -16.26
C HIS A 178 13.47 2.48 -14.74
N GLY A 179 14.56 2.86 -14.07
CA GLY A 179 14.54 3.11 -12.63
C GLY A 179 13.58 4.25 -12.26
N MET A 180 13.45 5.27 -13.11
CA MET A 180 12.52 6.38 -12.89
C MET A 180 11.06 5.90 -13.00
N ASP A 181 10.75 5.08 -13.99
CA ASP A 181 9.40 4.55 -14.21
C ASP A 181 8.96 3.67 -13.04
N VAL A 182 9.83 2.76 -12.59
CA VAL A 182 9.58 1.90 -11.42
C VAL A 182 9.29 2.73 -10.17
N LEU A 183 10.14 3.73 -9.87
CA LEU A 183 9.91 4.60 -8.70
C LEU A 183 8.66 5.47 -8.84
N THR A 184 8.24 5.78 -10.07
CA THR A 184 7.00 6.52 -10.33
C THR A 184 5.78 5.69 -9.98
N VAL A 185 5.75 4.44 -10.46
CA VAL A 185 4.66 3.49 -10.22
C VAL A 185 4.55 3.18 -8.72
N GLU A 186 5.68 3.04 -8.04
CA GLU A 186 5.74 2.65 -6.62
C GLU A 186 5.78 3.83 -5.65
N HIS A 187 5.63 5.07 -6.13
CA HIS A 187 5.84 6.28 -5.32
C HIS A 187 5.00 6.31 -4.04
N ASP A 188 3.72 5.96 -4.10
CA ASP A 188 2.83 5.98 -2.94
C ASP A 188 3.12 4.84 -1.95
N ASN A 189 3.58 3.68 -2.44
CA ASN A 189 4.07 2.61 -1.58
C ASN A 189 5.37 3.01 -0.88
N ILE A 190 6.29 3.68 -1.58
CA ILE A 190 7.55 4.19 -1.01
C ILE A 190 7.27 5.26 0.05
N ARG A 191 6.33 6.18 -0.18
CA ARG A 191 5.88 7.14 0.85
C ARG A 191 5.34 6.44 2.08
N THR A 192 4.53 5.40 1.90
CA THR A 192 3.95 4.62 2.99
C THR A 192 5.05 3.90 3.79
N ALA A 193 6.02 3.30 3.10
CA ALA A 193 7.19 2.68 3.72
C ALA A 193 8.05 3.68 4.51
N LEU A 194 8.31 4.86 3.93
CA LEU A 194 9.10 5.91 4.57
C LEU A 194 8.40 6.47 5.82
N ARG A 195 7.10 6.77 5.72
CA ARG A 195 6.28 7.23 6.87
C ARG A 195 6.34 6.23 8.02
N TRP A 196 6.05 4.96 7.74
CA TRP A 196 6.08 3.91 8.76
C TRP A 196 7.45 3.78 9.42
N SER A 197 8.52 3.82 8.61
CA SER A 197 9.90 3.67 9.11
C SER A 197 10.31 4.85 9.99
N LEU A 198 9.87 6.07 9.66
CA LEU A 198 10.03 7.25 10.51
C LEU A 198 9.27 7.10 11.83
N ASP A 199 8.00 6.67 11.78
CA ASP A 199 7.15 6.52 12.97
C ASP A 199 7.72 5.52 13.99
N ILE A 200 8.38 4.45 13.52
CA ILE A 200 9.02 3.45 14.40
C ILE A 200 10.50 3.72 14.70
N GLY A 201 11.09 4.75 14.08
CA GLY A 201 12.49 5.10 14.25
C GLY A 201 13.50 4.13 13.62
N ASP A 202 13.14 3.47 12.51
CA ASP A 202 14.04 2.56 11.78
C ASP A 202 15.03 3.36 10.91
N VAL A 203 16.14 3.75 11.52
CA VAL A 203 17.21 4.57 10.92
C VAL A 203 17.77 3.98 9.63
N ASP A 204 17.96 2.67 9.57
CA ASP A 204 18.56 2.02 8.39
C ASP A 204 17.61 2.12 7.19
N THR A 205 16.34 1.74 7.38
CA THR A 205 15.33 1.78 6.33
C THR A 205 15.05 3.21 5.87
N VAL A 206 14.91 4.18 6.78
CA VAL A 206 14.66 5.59 6.38
C VAL A 206 15.82 6.16 5.58
N THR A 207 17.07 5.85 5.97
CA THR A 207 18.23 6.39 5.27
C THR A 207 18.42 5.76 3.90
N ASP A 208 18.15 4.47 3.74
CA ASP A 208 18.17 3.78 2.45
C ASP A 208 17.16 4.37 1.47
N ILE A 209 15.91 4.56 1.92
CA ILE A 209 14.87 5.14 1.07
C ILE A 209 15.22 6.59 0.73
N ALA A 210 15.55 7.42 1.73
CA ALA A 210 15.77 8.85 1.55
C ALA A 210 16.97 9.17 0.66
N ALA A 211 18.09 8.46 0.84
CA ALA A 211 19.32 8.70 0.07
C ALA A 211 19.10 8.48 -1.43
N THR A 212 18.32 7.47 -1.80
CA THR A 212 18.07 7.13 -3.21
C THR A 212 16.91 7.96 -3.79
N MET A 213 15.81 8.13 -3.04
CA MET A 213 14.67 8.95 -3.47
C MET A 213 15.01 10.43 -3.65
N GLY A 214 16.05 10.93 -2.98
CA GLY A 214 16.57 12.28 -3.18
C GLY A 214 16.78 12.64 -4.65
N ARG A 215 17.32 11.70 -5.46
CA ARG A 215 17.49 11.89 -6.90
C ARG A 215 16.16 11.92 -7.65
N TYR A 216 15.25 11.02 -7.30
CA TYR A 216 13.91 10.95 -7.89
C TYR A 216 13.16 12.28 -7.71
N TRP A 217 13.11 12.82 -6.50
CA TRP A 217 12.41 14.09 -6.25
C TRP A 217 13.03 15.26 -7.02
N VAL A 218 14.36 15.33 -7.13
CA VAL A 218 15.05 16.33 -7.95
C VAL A 218 14.66 16.22 -9.42
N LEU A 219 14.71 15.02 -10.00
CA LEU A 219 14.47 14.82 -11.43
C LEU A 219 13.00 14.96 -11.81
N ARG A 220 12.08 14.64 -10.90
CA ARG A 220 10.62 14.78 -11.11
C ARG A 220 10.07 16.16 -10.73
N GLY A 221 10.91 17.05 -10.22
CA GLY A 221 10.50 18.39 -9.79
C GLY A 221 9.59 18.39 -8.56
N LEU A 222 9.64 17.34 -7.74
CA LEU A 222 8.85 17.16 -6.51
C LEU A 222 9.55 17.82 -5.32
N SER A 223 9.97 19.08 -5.49
CA SER A 223 10.93 19.68 -4.56
C SER A 223 10.40 19.90 -3.15
N ILE A 224 9.14 20.31 -3.01
CA ILE A 224 8.54 20.56 -1.69
C ILE A 224 8.48 19.25 -0.90
N GLU A 225 7.91 18.22 -1.51
CA GLU A 225 7.80 16.91 -0.90
C GLU A 225 9.17 16.33 -0.52
N GLY A 226 10.13 16.36 -1.45
CA GLY A 226 11.47 15.85 -1.17
C GLY A 226 12.14 16.60 -0.02
N MET A 227 11.97 17.92 0.08
CA MET A 227 12.49 18.67 1.22
C MET A 227 11.84 18.25 2.54
N ASP A 228 10.51 18.12 2.57
CA ASP A 228 9.78 17.74 3.79
C ASP A 228 10.27 16.37 4.31
N TRP A 229 10.38 15.38 3.42
CA TRP A 229 10.91 14.06 3.78
C TRP A 229 12.37 14.09 4.23
N LEU A 230 13.25 14.76 3.49
CA LEU A 230 14.67 14.77 3.82
C LEU A 230 14.96 15.51 5.13
N LEU A 231 14.21 16.57 5.44
CA LEU A 231 14.29 17.27 6.72
C LEU A 231 13.83 16.38 7.87
N GLU A 232 12.67 15.72 7.74
CA GLU A 232 12.15 14.81 8.76
C GLU A 232 13.11 13.63 9.03
N VAL A 233 13.74 13.10 7.98
CA VAL A 233 14.78 12.06 8.14
C VAL A 233 16.00 12.61 8.87
N LEU A 234 16.48 13.81 8.53
CA LEU A 234 17.64 14.43 9.18
C LEU A 234 17.41 14.74 10.66
N ASP A 235 16.17 15.02 11.06
CA ASP A 235 15.76 15.21 12.45
C ASP A 235 15.76 13.88 13.25
N LEU A 236 15.46 12.76 12.59
CA LEU A 236 15.50 11.43 13.21
C LEU A 236 16.93 10.90 13.36
N ILE A 237 17.77 11.08 12.33
CA ILE A 237 19.08 10.42 12.28
C ILE A 237 20.17 11.21 13.03
N PRO A 238 21.08 10.53 13.75
CA PRO A 238 22.16 11.20 14.48
C PRO A 238 23.02 12.09 13.57
N ASP A 239 23.58 13.16 14.14
CA ASP A 239 24.56 14.01 13.46
C ASP A 239 25.95 13.33 13.46
N THR A 240 26.02 12.21 12.74
CA THR A 240 27.23 11.41 12.55
C THR A 240 27.61 11.40 11.08
N ASP A 241 28.91 11.49 10.80
CA ASP A 241 29.47 11.49 9.44
C ASP A 241 29.29 10.10 8.80
N THR A 242 28.19 9.93 8.07
CA THR A 242 27.90 8.72 7.31
C THR A 242 27.69 9.05 5.83
N PRO A 243 28.08 8.15 4.90
CA PRO A 243 27.87 8.37 3.46
C PRO A 243 26.40 8.62 3.09
N LYS A 244 25.46 7.95 3.79
CA LYS A 244 24.02 8.14 3.59
C LYS A 244 23.56 9.54 4.04
N ARG A 245 24.00 10.02 5.21
CA ARG A 245 23.70 11.39 5.68
C ARG A 245 24.25 12.44 4.73
N ALA A 246 25.50 12.29 4.27
CA ALA A 246 26.09 13.18 3.27
C ALA A 246 25.27 13.19 1.95
N THR A 247 24.79 12.03 1.51
CA THR A 247 23.93 11.91 0.33
C THR A 247 22.58 12.60 0.50
N ILE A 248 21.93 12.44 1.66
CA ILE A 248 20.69 13.12 2.02
C ILE A 248 20.87 14.65 2.03
N LEU A 249 21.91 15.15 2.71
CA LEU A 249 22.23 16.58 2.76
C LEU A 249 22.51 17.16 1.36
N LYS A 250 23.25 16.42 0.52
CA LYS A 250 23.50 16.80 -0.89
C LYS A 250 22.18 16.99 -1.66
N PHE A 251 21.23 16.06 -1.53
CA PHE A 251 19.94 16.18 -2.22
C PHE A 251 19.05 17.27 -1.62
N LEU A 252 19.04 17.44 -0.29
CA LEU A 252 18.35 18.56 0.35
C LEU A 252 18.89 19.90 -0.14
N ALA A 253 20.21 20.09 -0.18
CA ALA A 253 20.84 21.28 -0.74
C ALA A 253 20.41 21.53 -2.19
N ARG A 254 20.34 20.47 -3.01
CA ARG A 254 19.88 20.58 -4.39
C ARG A 254 18.41 21.04 -4.48
N LEU A 255 17.53 20.50 -3.66
CA LEU A 255 16.11 20.87 -3.63
C LEU A 255 15.89 22.31 -3.12
N LEU A 256 16.63 22.72 -2.08
CA LEU A 256 16.66 24.10 -1.58
C LEU A 256 17.13 25.08 -2.65
N TYR A 257 18.15 24.71 -3.43
CA TYR A 257 18.62 25.52 -4.54
C TYR A 257 17.53 25.69 -5.61
N LEU A 258 16.85 24.60 -5.99
CA LEU A 258 15.78 24.63 -7.01
C LEU A 258 14.56 25.45 -6.58
N THR A 259 14.37 25.66 -5.27
CA THR A 259 13.27 26.47 -4.71
C THR A 259 13.70 27.90 -4.35
N GLY A 260 14.95 28.28 -4.63
CA GLY A 260 15.47 29.63 -4.42
C GLY A 260 16.01 29.92 -3.02
N ALA A 261 16.08 28.92 -2.14
CA ALA A 261 16.64 29.04 -0.79
C ALA A 261 18.17 28.93 -0.79
N TYR A 262 18.85 29.79 -1.55
CA TYR A 262 20.28 29.65 -1.89
C TYR A 262 21.23 29.63 -0.69
N ALA A 263 21.01 30.47 0.32
CA ALA A 263 21.87 30.51 1.51
C ALA A 263 21.84 29.18 2.26
N ARG A 264 20.65 28.66 2.57
CA ARG A 264 20.48 27.33 3.19
C ARG A 264 21.03 26.22 2.29
N ALA A 265 20.83 26.31 0.98
CA ALA A 265 21.38 25.34 0.05
C ALA A 265 22.91 25.27 0.12
N GLN A 266 23.58 26.43 0.25
CA GLN A 266 25.03 26.47 0.41
C GLN A 266 25.49 25.84 1.72
N ASP A 267 24.83 26.17 2.84
CA ASP A 267 25.17 25.61 4.16
C ASP A 267 25.05 24.07 4.17
N GLU A 268 23.94 23.53 3.65
CA GLU A 268 23.75 22.07 3.59
C GLU A 268 24.71 21.39 2.61
N ALA A 269 25.08 22.05 1.51
CA ALA A 269 26.08 21.53 0.58
C ALA A 269 27.48 21.47 1.20
N GLU A 270 27.86 22.48 2.00
CA GLU A 270 29.13 22.49 2.71
C GLU A 270 29.19 21.39 3.77
N ARG A 271 28.10 21.19 4.53
CA ARG A 271 27.97 20.05 5.46
C ARG A 271 28.12 18.71 4.75
N ALA A 272 27.41 18.52 3.64
CA ALA A 272 27.50 17.29 2.83
C ALA A 272 28.93 17.05 2.32
N TYR A 273 29.62 18.08 1.84
CA TYR A 273 30.98 18.00 1.34
C TYR A 273 31.98 17.63 2.44
N ASN A 274 31.88 18.26 3.61
CA ASN A 274 32.77 17.99 4.74
C ASN A 274 32.64 16.56 5.26
N MET A 275 31.43 15.97 5.20
CA MET A 275 31.18 14.57 5.58
C MET A 275 31.70 13.55 4.56
N ALA A 276 31.87 13.93 3.30
CA ALA A 276 32.30 13.04 2.22
C ALA A 276 33.83 12.97 2.06
N ARG A 277 34.59 13.71 2.86
CA ARG A 277 36.05 13.81 2.83
C ARG A 277 36.71 12.86 3.82
#